data_AF-A0A7X4FGI1-F1
#
_entry.id   AF-A0A7X4FGI1-F1
#
_cell.length_a   1.000
_cell.length_b   1.000
_cell.length_c   1.000
_cell.angle_alpha   90.00
_cell.angle_beta   90.00
_cell.angle_gamma   90.00
#
_symmetry.space_group_name_H-M   'P 1'
#
loop_
_entity.id
_entity.type
_entity.pdbx_description
1 polymer ?
#
loop_
_entity_poly.entity_id
_entity_poly.type
_entity_poly.pdbx_seq_one_letter_code
_entity_poly.pdbx_strand_id
1 'polypeptide(L)' 'VIRKLEIIGEASKQIPDEVRAISPQVPWREMSGMRDRLVHSYFGVNFRLVWKAITDDTPKAKPHIQQLLADITQNKLK' A
#
# COMPACT_ATOMS: atom_id res chain seq x y z
N VAL A 1 11.27 11.01 -1.02
CA VAL A 1 9.90 10.72 -0.50
C VAL A 1 9.08 9.94 -1.54
N ILE A 2 8.90 10.45 -2.76
CA ILE A 2 8.17 9.77 -3.86
C ILE A 2 8.61 8.32 -4.07
N ARG A 3 9.93 8.08 -4.14
CA ARG A 3 10.50 6.73 -4.29
C ARG A 3 10.00 5.72 -3.24
N LYS A 4 9.71 6.16 -2.01
CA LYS A 4 9.18 5.28 -0.96
C LYS A 4 7.73 4.85 -1.27
N LEU A 5 6.91 5.75 -1.80
CA LEU A 5 5.55 5.42 -2.24
C LEU A 5 5.55 4.50 -3.46
N GLU A 6 6.49 4.69 -4.39
CA GLU A 6 6.68 3.75 -5.51
C GLU A 6 7.01 2.34 -5.03
N ILE A 7 7.94 2.21 -4.07
CA ILE A 7 8.34 0.92 -3.49
C ILE A 7 7.13 0.27 -2.79
N ILE A 8 6.36 1.03 -2.02
CA ILE A 8 5.15 0.53 -1.34
C ILE A 8 4.13 0.02 -2.36
N GLY A 9 3.88 0.78 -3.43
CA GLY A 9 2.93 0.38 -4.46
C GLY A 9 3.37 -0.83 -5.26
N GLU A 10 4.67 -0.93 -5.58
CA GLU A 10 5.24 -2.10 -6.24
C GLU A 10 5.16 -3.34 -5.35
N ALA A 11 5.55 -3.23 -4.08
CA ALA A 11 5.44 -4.32 -3.11
C ALA A 11 3.99 -4.80 -2.96
N SER A 12 3.01 -3.89 -2.98
CA SER A 12 1.59 -4.21 -2.90
C SER A 12 1.07 -5.02 -4.10
N LYS A 13 1.67 -4.84 -5.28
CA LYS A 13 1.35 -5.65 -6.47
C LYS A 13 1.88 -7.08 -6.36
N GLN A 14 3.01 -7.26 -5.68
CA GLN A 14 3.69 -8.55 -5.53
C GLN A 14 3.10 -9.43 -4.42
N ILE A 15 2.19 -8.89 -3.59
CA ILE A 15 1.49 -9.70 -2.59
C ILE A 15 0.46 -10.62 -3.30
N PRO A 16 0.49 -11.95 -3.05
CA PRO A 16 -0.47 -12.88 -3.64
C PRO A 16 -1.93 -12.52 -3.34
N ASP A 17 -2.83 -12.83 -4.27
CA ASP A 17 -4.26 -12.53 -4.15
C ASP A 17 -4.90 -13.15 -2.91
N GLU A 18 -4.53 -14.38 -2.58
CA GLU A 18 -4.97 -15.08 -1.36
C GLU A 18 -4.63 -14.29 -0.09
N VAL A 19 -3.44 -13.69 -0.02
CA VAL A 19 -3.01 -12.88 1.14
C VAL A 19 -3.74 -11.55 1.18
N ARG A 20 -3.97 -10.92 0.01
CA ARG A 20 -4.74 -9.68 -0.07
C ARG A 20 -6.20 -9.88 0.34
N ALA A 21 -6.78 -11.02 -0.01
CA ALA A 21 -8.16 -11.39 0.32
C ALA A 21 -8.40 -11.57 1.82
N ILE A 22 -7.36 -11.94 2.59
CA ILE A 22 -7.43 -12.07 4.06
C ILE A 22 -7.55 -10.72 4.75
N SER A 23 -7.06 -9.64 4.12
CA SER A 23 -7.06 -8.30 4.69
C SER A 23 -7.57 -7.26 3.69
N PRO A 24 -8.88 -7.28 3.36
CA PRO A 24 -9.50 -6.33 2.42
C PRO A 24 -9.52 -4.88 2.93
N GLN A 25 -9.32 -4.68 4.24
CA GLN A 25 -9.18 -3.37 4.88
C GLN A 25 -7.89 -2.64 4.50
N VAL A 26 -6.89 -3.34 3.96
CA VAL A 26 -5.70 -2.69 3.38
C VAL A 26 -6.06 -2.24 1.96
N PRO A 27 -5.82 -0.97 1.61
CA PRO A 27 -6.17 -0.41 0.30
C PRO A 27 -5.17 -0.84 -0.80
N TRP A 28 -5.06 -2.14 -1.06
CA TRP A 28 -4.06 -2.72 -1.98
C TRP A 28 -4.12 -2.12 -3.38
N ARG A 29 -5.34 -1.88 -3.88
CA ARG A 29 -5.57 -1.31 -5.21
C ARG A 29 -5.17 0.16 -5.26
N GLU A 30 -5.47 0.95 -4.23
CA GLU A 30 -5.02 2.34 -4.19
C GLU A 30 -3.50 2.44 -4.06
N MET A 31 -2.86 1.58 -3.24
CA MET A 31 -1.41 1.56 -3.08
C MET A 31 -0.70 1.22 -4.39
N SER A 32 -1.16 0.18 -5.09
CA SER A 32 -0.61 -0.20 -6.40
C SER A 32 -0.89 0.85 -7.49
N GLY A 33 -2.10 1.43 -7.52
CA GLY A 33 -2.45 2.49 -8.46
C GLY A 33 -1.69 3.81 -8.21
N MET A 34 -1.29 4.09 -6.98
CA MET A 34 -0.45 5.25 -6.65
C MET A 34 0.91 5.17 -7.33
N ARG A 35 1.55 3.99 -7.34
CA ARG A 35 2.81 3.77 -8.07
C ARG A 35 2.63 4.05 -9.56
N ASP A 36 1.55 3.58 -10.17
CA ASP A 36 1.31 3.79 -11.60
C ASP A 36 1.17 5.27 -11.92
N ARG A 37 0.46 6.03 -11.09
CA ARG A 37 0.34 7.49 -11.26
C ARG A 37 1.67 8.22 -11.08
N LEU A 38 2.48 7.84 -10.10
CA LEU A 38 3.76 8.51 -9.83
C LEU A 38 4.80 8.26 -10.92
N VAL A 39 4.89 7.04 -11.45
CA VAL A 39 5.86 6.67 -12.49
C VAL A 39 5.46 7.20 -13.87
N HIS A 40 4.17 7.40 -14.16
CA HIS A 40 3.72 7.92 -15.45
C HIS A 40 3.55 9.45 -15.50
N SER A 41 3.51 10.14 -14.35
CA SER A 41 3.26 11.59 -14.28
C SER A 41 4.52 12.41 -14.00
N TYR A 42 5.69 12.02 -14.56
CA TYR A 42 6.99 12.65 -14.28
C TYR A 42 7.02 14.20 -14.41
N PHE A 43 6.14 14.79 -15.23
CA PHE A 43 6.05 16.25 -15.44
C PHE A 43 4.93 16.94 -14.63
N GLY A 44 4.12 16.21 -13.86
CA GLY A 44 2.89 16.74 -13.24
C GLY A 44 2.47 16.03 -11.96
N VAL A 45 3.43 15.63 -11.11
CA VAL A 45 3.11 15.02 -9.82
C VAL A 45 2.36 16.02 -8.94
N ASN A 46 1.12 15.69 -8.59
CA ASN A 46 0.35 16.49 -7.65
C ASN A 46 0.86 16.27 -6.22
N PHE A 47 1.75 17.15 -5.76
CA PHE A 47 2.34 17.08 -4.42
C PHE A 47 1.33 17.15 -3.28
N ARG A 48 0.14 17.75 -3.49
CA ARG A 48 -0.93 17.74 -2.49
C ARG A 48 -1.49 16.33 -2.29
N LEU A 49 -1.63 15.56 -3.36
CA LEU A 49 -2.03 14.15 -3.27
C LEU A 49 -0.93 13.30 -2.65
N VAL A 50 0.34 13.57 -2.97
CA VAL A 50 1.48 12.89 -2.32
C VAL A 50 1.51 13.17 -0.83
N TRP A 51 1.30 14.43 -0.43
CA TRP A 51 1.25 14.81 0.97
C TRP A 51 0.13 14.07 1.70
N LYS A 52 -1.10 14.10 1.16
CA LYS A 52 -2.25 13.37 1.71
C LYS A 52 -1.97 11.86 1.83
N ALA A 53 -1.40 11.24 0.81
CA ALA A 53 -1.05 9.83 0.84
C ALA A 53 -0.12 9.48 2.01
N ILE A 54 0.81 10.37 2.35
CA ILE A 54 1.79 10.17 3.42
C ILE A 54 1.18 10.45 4.79
N THR A 55 0.42 11.54 4.92
CA THR A 55 -0.09 12.00 6.22
C THR A 55 -1.37 11.29 6.64
N ASP A 56 -2.20 10.88 5.68
CA ASP A 56 -3.55 10.42 5.98
C ASP A 56 -3.71 8.94 5.63
N ASP A 57 -3.27 8.52 4.44
CA ASP A 57 -3.60 7.18 3.91
C ASP A 57 -2.61 6.11 4.41
N THR A 58 -1.30 6.39 4.36
CA THR A 58 -0.26 5.45 4.81
C THR A 58 -0.40 5.07 6.29
N PRO A 59 -0.67 6.00 7.23
CA PRO A 59 -0.84 5.66 8.64
C PRO A 59 -2.06 4.77 8.89
N LYS A 60 -3.13 4.90 8.08
CA LYS A 60 -4.34 4.06 8.18
C LYS A 60 -4.08 2.64 7.69
N ALA A 61 -3.25 2.46 6.66
CA ALA A 61 -2.91 1.14 6.14
C ALA A 61 -1.99 0.34 7.08
N LYS A 62 -1.07 1.03 7.78
CA LYS A 62 -0.06 0.40 8.65
C LYS A 62 -0.62 -0.60 9.68
N PRO A 63 -1.60 -0.27 10.54
CA PRO A 63 -2.08 -1.20 11.57
C PRO A 63 -2.69 -2.47 10.97
N HIS A 64 -3.36 -2.36 9.83
CA HIS A 64 -3.93 -3.52 9.14
C HIS A 64 -2.86 -4.46 8.57
N ILE A 65 -1.78 -3.90 8.01
CA ILE A 65 -0.62 -4.69 7.55
C ILE A 65 0.08 -5.36 8.74
N GLN A 66 0.22 -4.66 9.87
CA GLN A 66 0.81 -5.24 11.08
C GLN A 66 -0.03 -6.39 11.64
N GLN A 67 -1.36 -6.25 11.63
CA GLN A 67 -2.28 -7.30 12.03
C GLN A 67 -2.17 -8.51 11.10
N LEU A 68 -2.22 -8.31 9.78
CA LEU A 68 -2.05 -9.37 8.79
C LEU A 68 -0.74 -10.13 8.99
N LEU A 69 0.37 -9.42 9.21
CA LEU A 69 1.67 -10.04 9.47
C LEU A 69 1.65 -10.89 10.75
N ALA A 70 1.01 -10.41 11.81
CA ALA A 70 0.85 -11.16 13.05
C ALA A 70 0.01 -12.43 12.83
N ASP A 71 -1.08 -12.35 12.07
CA ASP A 71 -1.99 -13.48 11.81
C ASP A 71 -1.30 -14.58 10.98
N ILE A 72 -0.51 -14.18 9.97
CA ILE A 72 0.30 -15.10 9.16
C ILE A 72 1.40 -15.75 10.01
N THR A 73 2.13 -14.96 10.81
CA THR A 73 3.26 -15.47 11.60
C THR A 73 2.81 -16.38 12.74
N GLN A 74 1.64 -16.11 13.33
CA GLN A 74 1.07 -16.92 14.41
C GLN A 74 0.23 -18.11 13.92
N ASN A 75 0.19 -18.40 12.61
CA ASN A 75 -0.56 -19.52 12.03
C ASN A 75 -2.06 -19.50 12.41
N LYS A 76 -2.62 -18.31 12.68
CA LYS A 76 -4.02 -18.11 13.07
C LYS A 76 -5.00 -18.19 11.89
N LEU A 77 -4.46 -18.41 10.69
CA LEU A 77 -5.19 -18.51 9.43
C LEU A 77 -5.42 -19.98 9.01
N LYS A 78 -5.19 -20.94 9.91
CA LYS A 78 -5.55 -22.35 9.74
C LYS A 78 -6.98 -22.64 10.19
#